data_AF-A0A554PH68-F1
#
_entry.id   AF-A0A554PH68-F1
#
_cell.length_a   1.000
_cell.length_b   1.000
_cell.length_c   1.000
_cell.angle_alpha   90.00
_cell.angle_beta   90.00
_cell.angle_gamma   90.00
#
_symmetry.space_group_name_H-M   'P 1'
#
loop_
_entity.id
_entity.type
_entity.pdbx_description
1 polymer ?
#
loop_
_entity_poly.entity_id
_entity_poly.type
_entity_poly.pdbx_seq_one_letter_code
_entity_poly.pdbx_strand_id
1 'polypeptide(L)'
;MEASTITSANGKPVKLKAEHTLTDKKDKSDKVVPIESTKAIVFFVGGAGDKESYYFSGPYENIKYAQDPLDKRANTLQKQGKYRSAWLGYNQIRGKKDIQKNVLNIIPYKSCPIYIIGHSLGGWNSGHLTKTMADWGYTITTLVTLDPVGEGTLVWLGSDIAGSAPTPVAQKWINIRATPSKPDDSDKVADFGERWIMNSGPDLNVNMDINHANAFGMFMRPIVGSQSACDIIFESITNKLAKT
;
A
#
# COMPACT_ATOMS: atom_id res chain seq x y z
N MET A 1 -32.21 -6.05 -9.74
CA MET A 1 -33.10 -4.89 -9.54
C MET A 1 -32.59 -3.77 -10.41
N GLU A 2 -33.39 -3.35 -11.40
CA GLU A 2 -33.02 -2.28 -12.34
C GLU A 2 -33.02 -0.92 -11.63
N ALA A 3 -32.02 -0.08 -11.93
CA ALA A 3 -31.90 1.24 -11.32
C ALA A 3 -32.99 2.17 -11.88
N SER A 4 -33.87 2.67 -11.00
CA SER A 4 -34.95 3.58 -11.36
C SER A 4 -34.39 4.92 -11.88
N THR A 5 -34.67 5.23 -13.15
CA THR A 5 -34.37 6.53 -13.78
C THR A 5 -35.63 7.39 -13.87
N ILE A 6 -35.52 8.68 -13.57
CA ILE A 6 -36.59 9.68 -13.74
C ILE A 6 -36.18 10.75 -14.75
N THR A 7 -37.14 11.33 -15.48
CA THR A 7 -36.88 12.37 -16.48
C THR A 7 -36.90 13.75 -15.82
N SER A 8 -35.81 14.51 -15.95
CA SER A 8 -35.74 15.91 -15.49
C SER A 8 -36.65 16.84 -16.31
N ALA A 9 -36.92 18.04 -15.79
CA ALA A 9 -37.71 19.08 -16.47
C ALA A 9 -37.18 19.47 -17.87
N ASN A 10 -35.91 19.16 -18.16
CA ASN A 10 -35.26 19.42 -19.45
C ASN A 10 -35.23 18.16 -20.36
N GLY A 11 -36.03 17.13 -20.06
CA GLY A 11 -36.18 15.93 -20.88
C GLY A 11 -35.05 14.90 -20.81
N LYS A 12 -34.03 15.10 -19.95
CA LYS A 12 -32.92 14.15 -19.78
C LYS A 12 -33.19 13.14 -18.66
N PRO A 13 -32.93 11.83 -18.87
CA PRO A 13 -33.03 10.83 -17.82
C PRO A 13 -31.91 10.99 -16.78
N VAL A 14 -32.29 11.05 -15.51
CA VAL A 14 -31.40 11.20 -14.34
C VAL A 14 -31.57 9.98 -13.44
N LYS A 15 -30.46 9.44 -12.94
CA LYS A 15 -30.45 8.35 -11.95
C LYS A 15 -30.77 8.93 -10.57
N LEU A 16 -31.72 8.32 -9.86
CA LEU A 16 -31.99 8.65 -8.45
C LEU A 16 -30.70 8.42 -7.63
N LYS A 17 -30.19 9.49 -7.03
CA LYS A 17 -29.13 9.41 -6.02
C LYS A 17 -29.76 8.79 -4.78
N ALA A 18 -29.17 7.72 -4.26
CA ALA A 18 -29.70 6.99 -3.10
C ALA A 18 -30.18 7.97 -2.00
N GLU A 19 -31.47 7.89 -1.65
CA GLU A 19 -32.02 8.67 -0.56
C GLU A 19 -31.47 8.10 0.75
N HIS A 20 -30.65 8.87 1.45
CA HIS A 20 -30.42 8.63 2.87
C HIS A 20 -31.59 9.26 3.62
N THR A 21 -32.49 8.42 4.14
CA THR A 21 -33.53 8.87 5.05
C THR A 21 -32.86 9.45 6.30
N LEU A 22 -32.97 10.77 6.50
CA LEU A 22 -32.52 11.41 7.72
C LEU A 22 -33.41 10.93 8.87
N THR A 23 -32.80 10.55 9.98
CA THR A 23 -33.54 10.18 11.19
C THR A 23 -34.27 11.41 11.75
N ASP A 24 -35.52 11.24 12.18
CA ASP A 24 -36.32 12.30 12.79
C ASP A 24 -35.58 12.92 13.99
N LYS A 25 -35.64 14.24 14.15
CA LYS A 25 -35.01 14.98 15.26
C LYS A 25 -35.52 14.52 16.63
N LYS A 26 -36.69 13.89 16.70
CA LYS A 26 -37.29 13.34 17.92
C LYS A 26 -36.89 11.90 18.22
N ASP A 27 -36.18 11.24 17.32
CA ASP A 27 -35.74 9.87 17.51
C ASP A 27 -34.64 9.82 18.58
N LYS A 28 -35.00 9.29 19.75
CA LYS A 28 -34.08 9.04 20.89
C LYS A 28 -33.59 7.60 20.93
N SER A 29 -33.94 6.77 19.95
CA SER A 29 -33.47 5.40 19.91
C SER A 29 -31.97 5.35 19.68
N ASP A 30 -31.32 4.38 20.32
CA ASP A 30 -29.91 4.11 20.06
C ASP A 30 -29.75 3.69 18.60
N LYS A 31 -29.01 4.50 17.84
CA LYS A 31 -28.69 4.19 16.46
C LYS A 31 -27.69 3.04 16.45
N VAL A 32 -28.19 1.84 16.20
CA VAL A 32 -27.34 0.67 15.94
C VAL A 32 -26.69 0.87 14.57
N VAL A 33 -25.47 1.40 14.57
CA VAL A 33 -24.63 1.39 13.37
C VAL A 33 -24.00 0.01 13.30
N PRO A 34 -24.35 -0.84 12.31
CA PRO A 34 -23.67 -2.12 12.15
C PRO A 34 -22.19 -1.84 11.89
N ILE A 35 -21.33 -2.29 12.81
CA ILE A 35 -19.89 -2.28 12.60
C ILE A 35 -19.63 -3.37 11.55
N GLU A 36 -19.36 -2.96 10.32
CA GLU A 36 -18.85 -3.91 9.33
C GLU A 36 -17.61 -4.59 9.91
N SER A 37 -17.60 -5.93 9.93
CA SER A 37 -16.50 -6.71 10.50
C SER A 37 -15.17 -6.19 9.94
N THR A 38 -14.26 -5.80 10.83
CA THR A 38 -13.00 -5.16 10.44
C THR A 38 -12.25 -6.00 9.42
N LYS A 39 -11.83 -5.38 8.31
CA LYS A 39 -11.09 -6.00 7.22
C LYS A 39 -9.74 -5.33 7.06
N ALA A 40 -8.67 -6.10 7.21
CA ALA A 40 -7.32 -5.63 6.92
C ALA A 40 -7.06 -5.61 5.41
N ILE A 41 -6.56 -4.47 4.93
CA ILE A 41 -6.20 -4.28 3.52
C ILE A 41 -4.69 -4.12 3.42
N VAL A 42 -4.04 -4.91 2.57
CA VAL A 42 -2.59 -4.88 2.37
C VAL A 42 -2.25 -4.61 0.91
N PHE A 43 -1.42 -3.61 0.65
CA PHE A 43 -0.92 -3.32 -0.69
C PHE A 43 0.56 -3.70 -0.79
N PHE A 44 0.88 -4.53 -1.77
CA PHE A 44 2.24 -4.89 -2.16
C PHE A 44 2.57 -4.15 -3.46
N VAL A 45 3.45 -3.16 -3.39
CA VAL A 45 3.75 -2.24 -4.48
C VAL A 45 5.15 -2.52 -5.02
N GLY A 46 5.21 -3.06 -6.24
CA GLY A 46 6.45 -3.34 -6.94
C GLY A 46 7.07 -2.10 -7.59
N GLY A 47 8.39 -2.12 -7.76
CA GLY A 47 9.14 -1.10 -8.48
C GLY A 47 9.00 -1.16 -10.00
N ALA A 48 9.88 -0.42 -10.69
CA ALA A 48 9.98 -0.48 -12.15
C ALA A 48 10.41 -1.88 -12.60
N GLY A 49 9.78 -2.41 -13.66
CA GLY A 49 10.04 -3.76 -14.14
C GLY A 49 9.43 -4.87 -13.27
N ASP A 50 8.70 -4.56 -12.19
CA ASP A 50 8.16 -5.60 -11.29
C ASP A 50 6.89 -6.24 -11.86
N LYS A 51 5.85 -5.43 -12.08
CA LYS A 51 4.54 -5.90 -12.56
C LYS A 51 4.37 -5.83 -14.09
N GLU A 52 5.08 -4.91 -14.71
CA GLU A 52 5.15 -4.76 -16.16
C GLU A 52 6.61 -4.53 -16.56
N SER A 53 6.98 -4.90 -17.78
CA SER A 53 8.32 -4.64 -18.29
C SER A 53 8.61 -3.13 -18.35
N TYR A 54 9.84 -2.76 -18.03
CA TYR A 54 10.33 -1.38 -18.03
C TYR A 54 11.68 -1.35 -18.75
N TYR A 55 11.80 -0.56 -19.83
CA TYR A 55 12.99 -0.54 -20.71
C TYR A 55 13.50 -1.95 -21.08
N PHE A 56 12.59 -2.80 -21.59
CA PHE A 56 12.88 -4.19 -22.00
C PHE A 56 13.32 -5.14 -20.88
N SER A 57 13.20 -4.72 -19.62
CA SER A 57 13.57 -5.49 -18.42
C SER A 57 12.33 -5.83 -17.59
N GLY A 58 12.26 -7.03 -17.02
CA GLY A 58 11.08 -7.55 -16.31
C GLY A 58 9.97 -8.09 -17.23
N PRO A 59 8.81 -8.52 -16.70
CA PRO A 59 8.39 -8.43 -15.30
C PRO A 59 9.18 -9.36 -14.37
N TYR A 60 9.60 -8.85 -13.21
CA TYR A 60 10.40 -9.61 -12.22
C TYR A 60 9.57 -10.22 -11.08
N GLU A 61 8.44 -9.61 -10.74
CA GLU A 61 7.56 -10.06 -9.66
C GLU A 61 8.23 -10.17 -8.27
N ASN A 62 9.30 -9.40 -8.03
CA ASN A 62 10.06 -9.39 -6.78
C ASN A 62 9.16 -9.18 -5.56
N ILE A 63 8.23 -8.22 -5.62
CA ILE A 63 7.34 -7.93 -4.47
C ILE A 63 6.37 -9.08 -4.19
N LYS A 64 6.02 -9.92 -5.17
CA LYS A 64 5.14 -11.07 -4.94
C LYS A 64 5.79 -12.10 -4.02
N TYR A 65 7.11 -12.26 -4.11
CA TYR A 65 7.81 -13.12 -3.16
C TYR A 65 7.71 -12.59 -1.72
N ALA A 66 7.55 -11.28 -1.50
CA ALA A 66 7.23 -10.73 -0.17
C ALA A 66 5.74 -10.88 0.21
N GLN A 67 4.83 -10.86 -0.78
CA GLN A 67 3.39 -11.06 -0.57
C GLN A 67 3.05 -12.48 -0.13
N ASP A 68 3.57 -13.48 -0.83
CA ASP A 68 3.26 -14.90 -0.64
C ASP A 68 3.32 -15.38 0.82
N PRO A 69 4.39 -15.10 1.61
CA PRO A 69 4.45 -15.56 3.00
C PRO A 69 3.39 -14.91 3.89
N LEU A 70 3.05 -13.64 3.70
CA LEU A 70 2.00 -12.99 4.48
C LEU A 70 0.62 -13.53 4.12
N ASP A 71 0.33 -13.65 2.82
CA ASP A 71 -0.94 -14.21 2.34
C ASP A 71 -1.13 -15.65 2.84
N LYS A 72 -0.07 -16.47 2.80
CA LYS A 72 -0.11 -17.84 3.32
C LYS A 72 -0.45 -17.89 4.81
N ARG A 73 0.14 -16.99 5.62
CA ARG A 73 -0.19 -16.87 7.05
C ARG A 73 -1.60 -16.34 7.29
N ALA A 74 -2.08 -15.45 6.42
CA ALA A 74 -3.39 -14.82 6.52
C ALA A 74 -4.53 -15.61 5.84
N ASN A 75 -4.26 -16.80 5.29
CA ASN A 75 -5.24 -17.60 4.53
C ASN A 75 -6.57 -17.80 5.29
N THR A 76 -6.52 -18.14 6.58
CA THR A 76 -7.73 -18.28 7.40
C THR A 76 -8.51 -16.97 7.49
N LEU A 77 -7.84 -15.84 7.69
CA LEU A 77 -8.47 -14.52 7.73
C LEU A 77 -9.07 -14.13 6.38
N GLN A 78 -8.39 -14.50 5.29
CA GLN A 78 -8.87 -14.26 3.93
C GLN A 78 -10.15 -15.06 3.65
N LYS A 79 -10.20 -16.35 4.00
CA LYS A 79 -11.40 -17.20 3.90
C LYS A 79 -12.58 -16.67 4.71
N GLN A 80 -12.30 -15.99 5.83
CA GLN A 80 -13.30 -15.32 6.66
C GLN A 80 -13.69 -13.92 6.14
N GLY A 81 -13.09 -13.45 5.04
CA GLY A 81 -13.34 -12.11 4.52
C GLY A 81 -12.75 -10.98 5.37
N LYS A 82 -11.85 -11.29 6.32
CA LYS A 82 -11.20 -10.31 7.23
C LYS A 82 -9.85 -9.79 6.71
N TYR A 83 -9.34 -10.36 5.62
CA TYR A 83 -8.08 -9.98 5.01
C TYR A 83 -8.20 -9.90 3.49
N ARG A 84 -7.58 -8.88 2.89
CA ARG A 84 -7.38 -8.77 1.45
C ARG A 84 -6.05 -8.11 1.15
N SER A 85 -5.24 -8.73 0.31
CA SER A 85 -4.04 -8.13 -0.27
C SER A 85 -4.23 -7.81 -1.75
N ALA A 86 -3.40 -6.90 -2.26
CA ALA A 86 -3.35 -6.57 -3.68
C ALA A 86 -1.90 -6.25 -4.11
N TRP A 87 -1.47 -6.87 -5.21
CA TRP A 87 -0.22 -6.55 -5.91
C TRP A 87 -0.46 -5.41 -6.91
N LEU A 88 0.32 -4.33 -6.78
CA LEU A 88 0.25 -3.14 -7.62
C LEU A 88 1.65 -2.81 -8.17
N GLY A 89 1.71 -2.22 -9.36
CA GLY A 89 2.93 -1.58 -9.86
C GLY A 89 3.06 -0.15 -9.33
N TYR A 90 4.28 0.38 -9.27
CA TYR A 90 4.55 1.76 -8.86
C TYR A 90 3.72 2.79 -9.64
N ASN A 91 3.46 2.54 -10.93
CA ASN A 91 2.65 3.38 -11.82
C ASN A 91 1.15 3.34 -11.50
N GLN A 92 0.65 2.28 -10.85
CA GLN A 92 -0.78 2.10 -10.55
C GLN A 92 -1.24 2.86 -9.30
N ILE A 93 -0.30 3.45 -8.56
CA ILE A 93 -0.59 4.26 -7.37
C ILE A 93 -0.20 5.72 -7.57
N ARG A 94 -0.04 6.13 -8.82
CA ARG A 94 0.45 7.45 -9.18
C ARG A 94 -0.68 8.43 -9.45
N GLY A 95 -0.78 9.47 -8.63
CA GLY A 95 -1.76 10.53 -8.83
C GLY A 95 -3.19 10.07 -8.57
N LYS A 96 -4.11 11.04 -8.52
CA LYS A 96 -5.42 10.83 -7.91
C LYS A 96 -6.26 9.77 -8.62
N LYS A 97 -6.23 9.75 -9.96
CA LYS A 97 -7.05 8.86 -10.80
C LYS A 97 -6.67 7.39 -10.60
N ASP A 98 -5.37 7.08 -10.60
CA ASP A 98 -4.91 5.71 -10.44
C ASP A 98 -5.08 5.21 -9.01
N ILE A 99 -4.87 6.07 -8.01
CA ILE A 99 -5.17 5.73 -6.61
C ILE A 99 -6.67 5.43 -6.43
N GLN A 100 -7.56 6.25 -6.99
CA GLN A 100 -9.01 5.96 -6.94
C GLN A 100 -9.34 4.61 -7.59
N LYS A 101 -8.79 4.33 -8.77
CA LYS A 101 -9.07 3.11 -9.53
C LYS A 101 -8.51 1.85 -8.87
N ASN A 102 -7.26 1.89 -8.40
CA ASN A 102 -6.50 0.69 -8.04
C ASN A 102 -6.39 0.48 -6.53
N VAL A 103 -6.49 1.55 -5.73
CA VAL A 103 -6.35 1.49 -4.26
C VAL A 103 -7.71 1.62 -3.59
N LEU A 104 -8.44 2.70 -3.85
CA LEU A 104 -9.69 2.99 -3.12
C LEU A 104 -10.80 1.99 -3.43
N ASN A 105 -10.88 1.47 -4.66
CA ASN A 105 -11.85 0.44 -5.04
C ASN A 105 -11.69 -0.89 -4.27
N ILE A 106 -10.56 -1.09 -3.59
CA ILE A 106 -10.29 -2.31 -2.81
C ILE A 106 -10.65 -2.11 -1.33
N ILE A 107 -10.70 -0.87 -0.87
CA ILE A 107 -10.94 -0.50 0.53
C ILE A 107 -12.45 -0.29 0.71
N PRO A 108 -13.15 -1.17 1.46
CA PRO A 108 -14.60 -1.06 1.62
C PRO A 108 -15.01 0.16 2.45
N TYR A 109 -14.20 0.57 3.43
CA TYR A 109 -14.49 1.70 4.31
C TYR A 109 -13.19 2.30 4.89
N LYS A 110 -13.23 3.59 5.25
CA LYS A 110 -12.03 4.37 5.66
C LYS A 110 -11.37 3.88 6.96
N SER A 111 -12.12 3.21 7.83
CA SER A 111 -11.62 2.67 9.10
C SER A 111 -10.88 1.33 8.96
N CYS A 112 -10.77 0.76 7.74
CA CYS A 112 -9.96 -0.42 7.51
C CYS A 112 -8.51 -0.17 7.99
N PRO A 113 -7.89 -1.10 8.74
CA PRO A 113 -6.45 -1.05 8.92
C PRO A 113 -5.75 -1.32 7.59
N ILE A 114 -5.01 -0.32 7.10
CA ILE A 114 -4.32 -0.36 5.81
C ILE A 114 -2.82 -0.53 6.02
N TYR A 115 -2.22 -1.48 5.31
CA TYR A 115 -0.80 -1.77 5.32
C TYR A 115 -0.25 -1.62 3.91
N ILE A 116 0.91 -0.98 3.75
CA ILE A 116 1.53 -0.76 2.45
C ILE A 116 2.99 -1.24 2.53
N ILE A 117 3.37 -2.16 1.66
CA ILE A 117 4.73 -2.68 1.51
C ILE A 117 5.18 -2.32 0.11
N GLY A 118 6.15 -1.42 -0.01
CA GLY A 118 6.68 -0.97 -1.29
C GLY A 118 8.14 -1.36 -1.48
N HIS A 119 8.47 -1.94 -2.63
CA HIS A 119 9.84 -2.28 -3.01
C HIS A 119 10.38 -1.34 -4.08
N SER A 120 11.65 -0.94 -3.96
CA SER A 120 12.31 -0.12 -4.99
C SER A 120 11.50 1.16 -5.27
N LEU A 121 11.22 1.48 -6.54
CA LEU A 121 10.38 2.63 -6.92
C LEU A 121 8.94 2.55 -6.38
N GLY A 122 8.45 1.34 -6.10
CA GLY A 122 7.20 1.10 -5.39
C GLY A 122 7.25 1.58 -3.94
N GLY A 123 8.42 1.51 -3.29
CA GLY A 123 8.66 2.07 -1.95
C GLY A 123 8.58 3.59 -1.94
N TRP A 124 9.22 4.25 -2.91
CA TRP A 124 9.14 5.70 -3.10
C TRP A 124 7.70 6.18 -3.34
N ASN A 125 7.00 5.58 -4.30
CA ASN A 125 5.61 5.94 -4.58
C ASN A 125 4.66 5.59 -3.43
N SER A 126 4.95 4.54 -2.66
CA SER A 126 4.20 4.22 -1.44
C SER A 126 4.31 5.32 -0.40
N GLY A 127 5.49 5.96 -0.27
CA GLY A 127 5.67 7.14 0.58
C GLY A 127 4.70 8.27 0.22
N HIS A 128 4.60 8.62 -1.07
CA HIS A 128 3.65 9.62 -1.58
C HIS A 128 2.19 9.19 -1.41
N LEU A 129 1.90 7.90 -1.62
CA LEU A 129 0.57 7.32 -1.46
C LEU A 129 0.07 7.52 -0.03
N THR A 130 0.92 7.27 0.98
CA THR A 130 0.51 7.39 2.38
C THR A 130 0.03 8.81 2.72
N LYS A 131 0.77 9.85 2.30
CA LYS A 131 0.38 11.25 2.49
C LYS A 131 -0.95 11.57 1.80
N THR A 132 -1.08 11.15 0.53
CA THR A 132 -2.30 11.37 -0.26
C THR A 132 -3.53 10.72 0.39
N MET A 133 -3.37 9.48 0.87
CA MET A 133 -4.45 8.75 1.54
C MET A 133 -4.80 9.37 2.89
N ALA A 134 -3.81 9.82 3.67
CA ALA A 134 -4.03 10.54 4.92
C ALA A 134 -4.81 11.84 4.70
N ASP A 135 -4.46 12.61 3.67
CA ASP A 135 -5.18 13.84 3.29
C ASP A 135 -6.63 13.58 2.86
N TRP A 136 -6.92 12.35 2.42
CA TRP A 136 -8.29 11.90 2.10
C TRP A 136 -9.01 11.25 3.29
N GLY A 137 -8.41 11.24 4.47
CA GLY A 137 -8.98 10.74 5.72
C GLY A 137 -8.89 9.22 5.89
N TYR A 138 -7.98 8.54 5.19
CA TYR A 138 -7.64 7.15 5.47
C TYR A 138 -6.51 7.08 6.50
N THR A 139 -6.54 6.07 7.36
CA THR A 139 -5.46 5.82 8.32
C THR A 139 -4.56 4.70 7.82
N ILE A 140 -3.30 5.02 7.53
CA ILE A 140 -2.28 4.02 7.19
C ILE A 140 -1.72 3.45 8.49
N THR A 141 -1.94 2.16 8.73
CA THR A 141 -1.49 1.46 9.94
C THR A 141 0.01 1.19 9.89
N THR A 142 0.52 0.72 8.75
CA THR A 142 1.97 0.50 8.59
C THR A 142 2.41 0.75 7.16
N LEU A 143 3.52 1.47 7.02
CA LEU A 143 4.32 1.54 5.80
C LEU A 143 5.59 0.71 6.00
N VAL A 144 5.91 -0.15 5.04
CA VAL A 144 7.20 -0.83 4.93
C VAL A 144 7.82 -0.47 3.59
N THR A 145 9.04 0.06 3.61
CA THR A 145 9.83 0.34 2.41
C THR A 145 11.01 -0.62 2.32
N LEU A 146 11.08 -1.36 1.21
CA LEU A 146 12.11 -2.36 0.93
C LEU A 146 13.05 -1.80 -0.16
N ASP A 147 14.23 -1.38 0.26
CA ASP A 147 15.26 -0.67 -0.51
C ASP A 147 14.68 0.36 -1.49
N PRO A 148 13.99 1.41 -0.99
CA PRO A 148 13.30 2.36 -1.85
C PRO A 148 14.28 3.18 -2.70
N VAL A 149 13.93 3.42 -3.95
CA VAL A 149 14.70 4.23 -4.92
C VAL A 149 13.77 5.21 -5.59
N GLY A 150 14.26 6.38 -5.98
CA GLY A 150 13.43 7.40 -6.64
C GLY A 150 13.98 8.81 -6.60
N GLU A 151 15.18 9.03 -6.06
CA GLU A 151 15.82 10.35 -6.10
C GLU A 151 16.37 10.68 -7.51
N GLY A 152 16.64 9.67 -8.34
CA GLY A 152 17.48 9.82 -9.51
C GLY A 152 16.83 10.47 -10.70
N THR A 153 17.28 11.68 -11.07
CA THR A 153 16.72 12.60 -12.10
C THR A 153 16.38 11.91 -13.44
N LEU A 154 17.11 10.85 -13.84
CA LEU A 154 16.84 10.12 -15.07
C LEU A 154 15.62 9.17 -14.96
N VAL A 155 15.35 8.63 -13.77
CA VAL A 155 14.07 7.96 -13.47
C VAL A 155 12.91 8.94 -13.58
N TRP A 156 13.08 10.24 -13.29
CA TRP A 156 12.03 11.26 -13.45
C TRP A 156 11.72 11.61 -14.90
N LEU A 157 12.73 11.53 -15.77
CA LEU A 157 12.59 11.84 -17.20
C LEU A 157 12.03 10.67 -18.01
N GLY A 158 12.28 9.43 -17.56
CA GLY A 158 11.80 8.19 -18.19
C GLY A 158 10.60 7.53 -17.49
N SER A 159 10.38 7.81 -16.21
CA SER A 159 9.17 7.50 -15.45
C SER A 159 8.55 8.81 -14.99
N ASP A 160 7.28 8.99 -15.28
CA ASP A 160 6.49 10.07 -14.72
C ASP A 160 6.34 9.79 -13.20
N ILE A 161 7.21 10.33 -12.34
CA ILE A 161 7.23 10.14 -10.86
C ILE A 161 7.00 11.48 -10.14
N ALA A 162 6.54 11.45 -8.88
CA ALA A 162 6.02 12.62 -8.15
C ALA A 162 7.12 13.55 -7.61
N GLY A 163 7.31 14.75 -8.20
CA GLY A 163 8.52 15.62 -8.29
C GLY A 163 9.43 15.90 -7.09
N SER A 164 9.15 15.36 -5.91
CA SER A 164 9.85 15.63 -4.67
C SER A 164 9.97 14.39 -3.79
N ALA A 165 10.88 14.46 -2.81
CA ALA A 165 10.98 13.42 -1.79
C ALA A 165 9.62 13.23 -1.07
N PRO A 166 9.15 11.97 -0.90
CA PRO A 166 7.92 11.70 -0.19
C PRO A 166 8.01 12.11 1.27
N THR A 167 6.87 12.47 1.86
CA THR A 167 6.70 12.76 3.29
C THR A 167 5.71 11.76 3.89
N PRO A 168 6.13 10.53 4.23
CA PRO A 168 5.20 9.49 4.60
C PRO A 168 4.36 9.82 5.84
N VAL A 169 3.11 9.37 5.82
CA VAL A 169 2.17 9.49 6.95
C VAL A 169 1.59 8.12 7.26
N ALA A 170 2.13 7.46 8.28
CA ALA A 170 1.67 6.17 8.78
C ALA A 170 1.80 6.13 10.31
N GLN A 171 1.01 5.28 10.96
CA GLN A 171 1.15 5.05 12.42
C GLN A 171 2.47 4.36 12.78
N LYS A 172 2.99 3.55 11.86
CA LYS A 172 4.31 2.93 11.96
C LYS A 172 4.95 2.90 10.58
N TRP A 173 6.23 3.25 10.51
CA TRP A 173 7.03 3.18 9.31
C TRP A 173 8.33 2.41 9.56
N ILE A 174 8.50 1.33 8.80
CA ILE A 174 9.72 0.52 8.79
C ILE A 174 10.42 0.72 7.45
N ASN A 175 11.68 1.11 7.48
CA ASN A 175 12.54 1.15 6.30
C ASN A 175 13.61 0.05 6.41
N ILE A 176 13.80 -0.68 5.32
CA ILE A 176 14.84 -1.69 5.19
C ILE A 176 15.63 -1.37 3.94
N ARG A 177 16.93 -1.10 4.07
CA ARG A 177 17.85 -0.78 2.99
C ARG A 177 18.73 -2.00 2.67
N ALA A 178 18.89 -2.28 1.39
CA ALA A 178 19.84 -3.29 0.92
C ALA A 178 21.26 -2.71 0.95
N THR A 179 22.17 -3.40 1.62
CA THR A 179 23.59 -3.04 1.73
C THR A 179 24.46 -4.27 1.51
N PRO A 180 24.48 -4.84 0.29
CA PRO A 180 25.11 -6.13 0.06
C PRO A 180 26.64 -6.05 0.14
N SER A 181 27.23 -7.03 0.83
CA SER A 181 28.68 -7.27 0.81
C SER A 181 29.16 -7.84 -0.53
N LYS A 182 28.25 -8.40 -1.33
CA LYS A 182 28.48 -8.98 -2.66
C LYS A 182 27.39 -8.52 -3.65
N PRO A 183 27.52 -7.32 -4.23
CA PRO A 183 26.48 -6.74 -5.08
C PRO A 183 26.30 -7.53 -6.39
N ASP A 184 25.09 -7.52 -6.90
CA ASP A 184 24.74 -8.02 -8.24
C ASP A 184 24.16 -6.92 -9.14
N ASP A 185 23.68 -7.29 -10.33
CA ASP A 185 23.16 -6.31 -11.29
C ASP A 185 21.92 -5.56 -10.78
N SER A 186 21.16 -6.12 -9.84
CA SER A 186 20.01 -5.42 -9.25
C SER A 186 20.44 -4.23 -8.39
N ASP A 187 21.64 -4.26 -7.80
CA ASP A 187 22.16 -3.14 -7.01
C ASP A 187 22.57 -1.96 -7.88
N LYS A 188 23.01 -2.22 -9.12
CA LYS A 188 23.24 -1.16 -10.12
C LYS A 188 21.94 -0.46 -10.51
N VAL A 189 20.83 -1.20 -10.61
CA VAL A 189 19.50 -0.62 -10.83
C VAL A 189 19.10 0.27 -9.65
N ALA A 190 19.43 -0.14 -8.43
CA ALA A 190 19.16 0.66 -7.24
C ALA A 190 19.97 1.96 -7.20
N ASP A 191 21.26 1.87 -7.54
CA ASP A 191 22.14 3.04 -7.61
C ASP A 191 21.72 3.99 -8.73
N PHE A 192 21.32 3.46 -9.89
CA PHE A 192 20.76 4.25 -10.99
C PHE A 192 19.45 4.95 -10.62
N GLY A 193 18.59 4.27 -9.85
CA GLY A 193 17.35 4.85 -9.34
C GLY A 193 17.57 5.90 -8.25
N GLU A 194 18.81 6.09 -7.80
CA GLU A 194 19.24 6.76 -6.59
C GLU A 194 18.40 6.33 -5.37
N ARG A 195 19.00 5.43 -4.59
CA ARG A 195 18.44 4.96 -3.32
C ARG A 195 18.03 6.13 -2.46
N TRP A 196 16.80 6.10 -1.96
CA TRP A 196 16.30 7.10 -1.05
C TRP A 196 16.94 6.92 0.33
N ILE A 197 17.97 7.72 0.62
CA ILE A 197 18.72 7.64 1.89
C ILE A 197 17.98 8.42 2.97
N MET A 198 17.29 7.70 3.85
CA MET A 198 16.56 8.30 4.97
C MET A 198 17.45 8.51 6.18
N ASN A 199 17.62 9.77 6.57
CA ASN A 199 18.31 10.14 7.82
C ASN A 199 17.35 10.34 9.00
N SER A 200 16.05 10.43 8.75
CA SER A 200 14.99 10.58 9.74
C SER A 200 13.64 10.18 9.15
N GLY A 201 12.63 9.94 10.01
CA GLY A 201 11.26 9.62 9.61
C GLY A 201 10.79 8.21 10.02
N PRO A 202 11.46 7.12 9.57
CA PRO A 202 11.06 5.76 9.97
C PRO A 202 11.18 5.54 11.48
N ASP A 203 10.22 4.81 12.06
CA ASP A 203 10.30 4.33 13.44
C ASP A 203 11.39 3.25 13.60
N LEU A 204 11.66 2.52 12.52
CA LEU A 204 12.74 1.53 12.45
C LEU A 204 13.42 1.65 11.07
N ASN A 205 14.72 1.88 11.07
CA ASN A 205 15.53 2.03 9.86
C ASN A 205 16.69 1.03 9.89
N VAL A 206 16.66 0.02 9.01
CA VAL A 206 17.55 -1.15 9.06
C VAL A 206 18.35 -1.27 7.78
N ASN A 207 19.65 -1.50 7.91
CA ASN A 207 20.50 -1.94 6.81
C ASN A 207 20.61 -3.47 6.83
N MET A 208 20.55 -4.10 5.67
CA MET A 208 20.57 -5.56 5.54
C MET A 208 21.55 -5.99 4.46
N ASP A 209 22.45 -6.92 4.80
CA ASP A 209 23.34 -7.56 3.82
C ASP A 209 22.55 -8.48 2.88
N ILE A 210 22.04 -7.88 1.81
CA ILE A 210 21.18 -8.49 0.80
C ILE A 210 21.17 -7.62 -0.44
N ASN A 211 20.93 -8.21 -1.61
CA ASN A 211 20.83 -7.48 -2.88
C ASN A 211 19.45 -6.85 -3.06
N HIS A 212 19.41 -5.75 -3.81
CA HIS A 212 18.21 -4.96 -4.07
C HIS A 212 16.99 -5.77 -4.51
N ALA A 213 17.13 -6.72 -5.43
CA ALA A 213 16.00 -7.49 -5.96
C ALA A 213 15.31 -8.40 -4.91
N ASN A 214 15.97 -8.72 -3.79
CA ASN A 214 15.48 -9.72 -2.84
C ASN A 214 14.47 -9.15 -1.83
N ALA A 215 13.30 -8.74 -2.33
CA ALA A 215 12.20 -8.24 -1.51
C ALA A 215 11.73 -9.26 -0.46
N PHE A 216 11.73 -10.56 -0.79
CA PHE A 216 11.42 -11.63 0.16
C PHE A 216 12.33 -11.59 1.38
N GLY A 217 13.64 -11.59 1.16
CA GLY A 217 14.61 -11.61 2.25
C GLY A 217 14.56 -10.34 3.09
N MET A 218 14.38 -9.18 2.47
CA MET A 218 14.15 -7.93 3.22
C MET A 218 12.91 -8.01 4.09
N PHE A 219 11.81 -8.59 3.61
CA PHE A 219 10.56 -8.66 4.34
C PHE A 219 10.53 -9.75 5.44
N MET A 220 11.27 -10.85 5.24
CA MET A 220 11.20 -12.06 6.08
C MET A 220 12.36 -12.24 7.06
N ARG A 221 13.50 -11.57 6.86
CA ARG A 221 14.63 -11.68 7.80
C ARG A 221 14.35 -10.86 9.08
N PRO A 222 14.92 -11.25 10.23
CA PRO A 222 14.77 -10.49 11.47
C PRO A 222 15.31 -9.06 11.34
N ILE A 223 14.54 -8.10 11.86
CA ILE A 223 14.89 -6.67 11.88
C ILE A 223 14.86 -6.05 13.27
N VAL A 224 14.19 -6.69 14.23
CA VAL A 224 14.19 -6.31 15.64
C VAL A 224 13.99 -7.57 16.50
N GLY A 225 14.97 -7.88 17.35
CA GLY A 225 15.02 -9.17 18.04
C GLY A 225 14.94 -10.33 17.04
N SER A 226 13.96 -11.22 17.21
CA SER A 226 13.69 -12.33 16.29
C SER A 226 12.57 -12.04 15.26
N GLN A 227 11.98 -10.84 15.27
CA GLN A 227 10.83 -10.52 14.41
C GLN A 227 11.28 -9.92 13.07
N SER A 228 10.66 -10.39 11.99
CA SER A 228 10.73 -9.80 10.66
C SER A 228 9.67 -8.70 10.46
N ALA A 229 9.75 -7.94 9.35
CA ALA A 229 8.67 -7.02 8.98
C ALA A 229 7.34 -7.77 8.75
N CYS A 230 7.39 -8.98 8.17
CA CYS A 230 6.22 -9.84 8.00
C CYS A 230 5.58 -10.22 9.34
N ASP A 231 6.38 -10.55 10.35
CA ASP A 231 5.87 -10.86 11.70
C ASP A 231 5.16 -9.68 12.32
N ILE A 232 5.79 -8.50 12.26
CA ILE A 232 5.22 -7.26 12.81
C ILE A 232 3.89 -6.92 12.14
N ILE A 233 3.79 -7.04 10.81
CA ILE A 233 2.54 -6.78 10.09
C ILE A 233 1.47 -7.80 10.47
N PHE A 234 1.79 -9.10 10.46
CA PHE A 234 0.82 -10.14 10.77
C PHE A 234 0.29 -10.03 12.22
N GLU A 235 1.17 -9.73 13.17
CA GLU A 235 0.80 -9.44 14.55
C GLU A 235 -0.10 -8.20 14.65
N SER A 236 0.23 -7.11 13.95
CA SER A 236 -0.63 -5.92 13.91
C SER A 236 -2.02 -6.23 13.34
N ILE A 237 -2.10 -7.00 12.26
CA ILE A 237 -3.38 -7.42 11.65
C ILE A 237 -4.21 -8.19 12.67
N THR A 238 -3.66 -9.24 13.27
CA THR A 238 -4.38 -10.08 14.24
C THR A 238 -4.83 -9.28 15.46
N ASN A 239 -3.99 -8.39 15.98
CA ASN A 239 -4.33 -7.52 17.11
C ASN A 239 -5.44 -6.50 16.76
N LYS A 240 -5.46 -5.93 15.55
CA LYS A 240 -6.54 -5.02 15.12
C LYS A 240 -7.87 -5.76 14.97
N LEU A 241 -7.84 -7.00 14.50
CA LEU A 241 -9.03 -7.83 14.29
C LEU A 241 -9.56 -8.47 15.58
N ALA A 242 -8.74 -8.60 16.62
CA ALA A 242 -9.17 -9.11 17.93
C ALA A 242 -9.85 -8.04 18.80
N LYS A 243 -9.63 -6.76 18.52
CA LYS A 243 -10.20 -5.61 19.26
C LYS A 243 -11.58 -5.17 18.75
N THR A 244 -12.16 -5.92 17.83
CA THR A 244 -13.42 -5.61 17.13
C THR A 244 -14.39 -6.77 17.30
#